data_AF-A0A0K0DFC3-F1
#
_entry.id   AF-A0A0K0DFC3-F1
#
_cell.length_a   1.000
_cell.length_b   1.000
_cell.length_c   1.000
_cell.angle_alpha   90.00
_cell.angle_beta   90.00
_cell.angle_gamma   90.00
#
_symmetry.space_group_name_H-M   'P 1'
#
loop_
_entity.id
_entity.type
_entity.pdbx_description
1 polymer ?
#
loop_
_entity_poly.entity_id
_entity_poly.type
_entity_poly.pdbx_seq_one_letter_code
_entity_poly.pdbx_strand_id
1 'polypeptide(L)'
;MFGSNRPPEQIVPRSDGTYKLTKKVDVWGLGSVVYQMRYGKKPFADCSENPMIAVLDPNVRLQHEIGADPAMTEFLEMCTVRDVQNRATIDQLLAHRYLAQVCSQNFFQTKQTKQEAE
;
A
#
# COMPACT_ATOMS: atom_id res chain seq x y z
N MET A 1 -15.93 7.93 7.30
CA MET A 1 -14.91 8.22 6.27
C MET A 1 -13.64 7.33 6.35
N PHE A 2 -13.32 6.67 7.48
CA PHE A 2 -12.13 5.80 7.64
C PHE A 2 -12.38 4.28 7.49
N GLY A 3 -13.55 3.87 6.97
CA GLY A 3 -13.93 2.45 6.90
C GLY A 3 -13.24 1.65 5.78
N SER A 4 -12.71 2.30 4.74
CA SER A 4 -12.36 1.63 3.47
C SER A 4 -10.96 1.03 3.39
N ASN A 5 -10.08 1.29 4.36
CA ASN A 5 -8.66 0.89 4.30
C ASN A 5 -8.28 -0.08 5.43
N ARG A 6 -9.27 -0.79 6.00
CA ARG A 6 -8.99 -1.73 7.08
C ARG A 6 -8.33 -3.00 6.53
N PRO A 7 -7.28 -3.52 7.19
CA PRO A 7 -6.77 -4.84 6.88
C PRO A 7 -7.80 -5.92 7.23
N PRO A 8 -7.69 -7.13 6.65
CA PRO A 8 -8.64 -8.23 6.85
C PRO A 8 -8.98 -8.51 8.32
N GLU A 9 -7.98 -8.51 9.20
CA GLU A 9 -8.12 -8.81 10.63
C GLU A 9 -8.84 -7.70 11.44
N GLN A 10 -9.15 -6.56 10.82
CA GLN A 10 -9.89 -5.44 11.43
C GLN A 10 -11.28 -5.22 10.82
N ILE A 11 -11.65 -6.00 9.82
CA ILE A 11 -13.00 -5.96 9.22
C ILE A 11 -13.97 -6.73 10.12
N VAL A 12 -13.54 -7.89 10.62
CA VAL A 12 -14.32 -8.69 11.58
C VAL A 12 -13.78 -8.41 12.99
N PRO A 13 -14.57 -7.81 13.90
CA PRO A 13 -14.14 -7.62 15.29
C PRO A 13 -13.92 -8.96 15.98
N ARG A 14 -13.04 -8.98 16.99
CA ARG A 14 -12.92 -10.14 17.88
C ARG A 14 -14.23 -10.38 18.62
N SER A 15 -14.39 -11.58 19.18
CA SER A 15 -15.56 -11.95 19.99
C SER A 15 -15.81 -11.04 21.19
N ASP A 16 -14.77 -10.37 21.69
CA ASP A 16 -14.84 -9.37 22.78
C ASP A 16 -15.17 -7.95 22.30
N GLY A 17 -15.44 -7.77 21.00
CA GLY A 17 -15.73 -6.47 20.39
C GLY A 17 -14.51 -5.56 20.21
N THR A 18 -13.29 -6.04 20.53
CA THR A 18 -12.06 -5.24 20.43
C THR A 18 -11.33 -5.46 19.10
N TYR A 19 -10.48 -4.48 18.75
CA TYR A 19 -9.54 -4.59 17.64
C TYR A 19 -8.12 -4.56 18.19
N LYS A 20 -7.27 -5.48 17.73
CA LYS A 20 -5.86 -5.46 18.09
C LYS A 20 -5.13 -4.46 17.20
N LEU A 21 -4.66 -3.37 17.78
CA LEU A 21 -3.74 -2.44 17.12
C LEU A 21 -2.34 -3.04 17.18
N THR A 22 -1.71 -3.19 16.03
CA THR A 22 -0.35 -3.74 15.92
C THR A 22 0.42 -2.99 14.85
N LYS A 23 1.76 -3.05 14.90
CA LYS A 23 2.61 -2.53 13.82
C LYS A 23 2.25 -3.09 12.44
N LYS A 24 1.72 -4.33 12.36
CA LYS A 24 1.28 -4.95 11.11
C LYS A 24 0.01 -4.31 10.54
N VAL A 25 -0.88 -3.79 11.40
CA VAL A 25 -2.02 -2.98 10.96
C VAL A 25 -1.52 -1.70 10.31
N ASP A 26 -0.53 -1.04 10.94
CA ASP A 26 0.07 0.17 10.37
C ASP A 26 0.77 -0.09 9.03
N VAL A 27 1.41 -1.24 8.86
CA VAL A 27 2.00 -1.67 7.57
C VAL A 27 0.94 -1.72 6.46
N TRP A 28 -0.25 -2.24 6.73
CA TRP A 28 -1.34 -2.24 5.74
C TRP A 28 -1.82 -0.82 5.43
N GLY A 29 -2.00 -0.01 6.47
CA GLY A 29 -2.36 1.40 6.34
C GLY A 29 -1.35 2.18 5.50
N LEU A 30 -0.06 1.94 5.73
CA LEU A 30 1.03 2.49 4.93
C LEU A 30 0.90 2.12 3.46
N GLY A 31 0.72 0.82 3.15
CA GLY A 31 0.51 0.37 1.76
C GLY A 31 -0.70 1.05 1.11
N SER A 32 -1.79 1.21 1.85
CA SER A 32 -3.00 1.89 1.36
C SER A 32 -2.75 3.37 1.03
N VAL A 33 -1.99 4.08 1.87
CA VAL A 33 -1.63 5.49 1.64
C VAL A 33 -0.67 5.61 0.46
N VAL A 34 0.35 4.77 0.38
CA VAL A 34 1.31 4.78 -0.75
C VAL A 34 0.61 4.47 -2.07
N TYR A 35 -0.28 3.48 -2.08
CA TYR A 35 -1.11 3.17 -3.26
C TYR A 35 -1.92 4.39 -3.70
N GLN A 36 -2.56 5.07 -2.76
CA GLN A 36 -3.37 6.24 -3.07
C GLN A 36 -2.53 7.43 -3.57
N MET A 37 -1.33 7.63 -3.03
CA MET A 37 -0.40 8.64 -3.56
C MET A 37 0.04 8.31 -4.98
N ARG A 38 0.26 7.03 -5.30
CA ARG A 38 0.73 6.60 -6.62
C ARG A 38 -0.35 6.63 -7.71
N TYR A 39 -1.56 6.18 -7.38
CA TYR A 39 -2.63 5.93 -8.36
C TYR A 39 -3.81 6.90 -8.22
N GLY A 40 -3.81 7.80 -7.24
CA GLY A 40 -4.88 8.77 -7.02
C GLY A 40 -6.20 8.16 -6.53
N LYS A 41 -6.25 6.85 -6.28
CA LYS A 41 -7.45 6.10 -5.88
C LYS A 41 -7.16 5.13 -4.73
N LYS A 42 -8.20 4.68 -4.03
CA LYS A 42 -8.04 3.71 -2.94
C LYS A 42 -7.66 2.33 -3.49
N PRO A 43 -6.92 1.52 -2.71
CA PRO A 43 -6.76 0.10 -3.05
C PRO A 43 -8.15 -0.56 -3.13
N PHE A 44 -8.32 -1.48 -4.08
CA PHE A 44 -9.58 -2.22 -4.32
C PHE A 44 -10.81 -1.36 -4.69
N ALA A 45 -10.60 -0.09 -5.10
CA ALA A 45 -11.71 0.80 -5.49
C ALA A 45 -12.42 0.36 -6.77
N ASP A 46 -11.72 -0.34 -7.67
CA ASP A 46 -12.25 -0.77 -8.97
C ASP A 46 -12.87 -2.18 -8.93
N CYS A 47 -12.95 -2.79 -7.75
CA CYS A 47 -13.65 -4.05 -7.57
C CYS A 47 -15.16 -3.81 -7.68
N SER A 48 -15.88 -4.71 -8.37
CA SER A 48 -17.35 -4.64 -8.50
C SER A 48 -18.07 -4.84 -7.16
N GLU A 49 -17.43 -5.54 -6.24
CA GLU A 49 -17.95 -5.81 -4.90
C GLU A 49 -17.55 -4.71 -3.92
N ASN A 50 -18.19 -4.70 -2.75
CA ASN A 50 -17.82 -3.81 -1.66
C ASN A 50 -16.32 -3.96 -1.34
N PRO A 51 -15.53 -2.87 -1.24
CA PRO A 51 -14.08 -2.94 -0.98
C PRO A 51 -13.71 -3.78 0.26
N MET A 52 -14.58 -3.85 1.27
CA MET A 52 -14.36 -4.70 2.44
C MET A 52 -14.46 -6.18 2.13
N ILE A 53 -15.34 -6.59 1.23
CA ILE A 53 -15.44 -7.97 0.75
C ILE A 53 -14.22 -8.29 -0.12
N ALA A 54 -13.82 -7.37 -1.01
CA ALA A 54 -12.64 -7.51 -1.84
C ALA A 54 -11.33 -7.69 -1.03
N VAL A 55 -11.20 -6.99 0.11
CA VAL A 55 -10.07 -7.17 1.03
C VAL A 55 -10.04 -8.57 1.64
N LEU A 56 -11.19 -9.22 1.84
CA LEU A 56 -11.27 -10.56 2.40
C LEU A 56 -11.08 -11.68 1.37
N ASP A 57 -11.42 -11.44 0.10
CA ASP A 57 -11.32 -12.46 -0.96
C ASP A 57 -9.85 -12.72 -1.39
N PRO A 58 -9.30 -13.93 -1.18
CA PRO A 58 -7.93 -14.25 -1.59
C PRO A 58 -7.71 -14.22 -3.12
N ASN A 59 -8.77 -14.30 -3.92
CA ASN A 59 -8.71 -14.24 -5.37
C ASN A 59 -8.59 -12.81 -5.90
N VAL A 60 -9.01 -11.83 -5.11
CA VAL A 60 -8.85 -10.42 -5.45
C VAL A 60 -7.41 -10.01 -5.18
N ARG A 61 -6.73 -9.51 -6.20
CA ARG A 61 -5.37 -8.95 -6.10
C ARG A 61 -5.41 -7.43 -6.15
N LEU A 62 -4.35 -6.82 -5.60
CA LEU A 62 -4.14 -5.39 -5.76
C LEU A 62 -3.89 -5.11 -7.25
N GLN A 63 -4.60 -4.12 -7.81
CA GLN A 63 -4.47 -3.78 -9.23
C GLN A 63 -3.35 -2.77 -9.42
N HIS A 64 -2.59 -2.91 -10.50
CA HIS A 64 -1.50 -2.02 -10.87
C HIS A 64 -1.68 -1.54 -12.31
N GLU A 65 -1.13 -0.37 -12.64
CA GLU A 65 -1.06 0.12 -14.01
C GLU A 65 -0.21 -0.80 -14.89
N ILE A 66 -0.53 -0.88 -16.19
CA ILE A 66 0.31 -1.60 -17.16
C ILE A 66 1.69 -0.94 -17.19
N GLY A 67 2.74 -1.74 -16.97
CA GLY A 67 4.13 -1.23 -16.90
C GLY A 67 4.49 -0.55 -15.58
N ALA A 68 3.71 -0.76 -14.51
CA ALA A 68 4.08 -0.27 -13.17
C ALA A 68 5.47 -0.77 -12.75
N ASP A 69 6.21 0.10 -12.05
CA ASP A 69 7.54 -0.22 -11.52
C ASP A 69 7.49 -1.50 -10.67
N PRO A 70 8.25 -2.56 -11.03
CA PRO A 70 8.27 -3.81 -10.28
C PRO A 70 8.64 -3.63 -8.80
N ALA A 71 9.51 -2.68 -8.48
CA ALA A 71 9.88 -2.39 -7.09
C ALA A 71 8.72 -1.81 -6.29
N MET A 72 7.97 -0.88 -6.88
CA MET A 72 6.79 -0.31 -6.26
C MET A 72 5.66 -1.35 -6.11
N THR A 73 5.43 -2.17 -7.13
CA THR A 73 4.43 -3.25 -7.11
C THR A 73 4.74 -4.23 -5.98
N GLU A 74 5.96 -4.76 -5.91
CA GLU A 74 6.39 -5.68 -4.86
C GLU A 74 6.26 -5.05 -3.45
N PHE A 75 6.68 -3.79 -3.29
CA PHE A 75 6.55 -3.06 -2.03
C PHE A 75 5.08 -2.97 -1.55
N LEU A 76 4.17 -2.62 -2.47
CA LEU A 76 2.74 -2.54 -2.18
C LEU A 76 2.15 -3.91 -1.83
N GLU A 77 2.49 -4.95 -2.59
CA GLU A 77 2.05 -6.32 -2.32
C GLU A 77 2.51 -6.81 -0.94
N MET A 78 3.77 -6.53 -0.56
CA MET A 78 4.32 -6.84 0.76
C MET A 78 3.58 -6.14 1.91
N CYS A 79 3.09 -4.92 1.69
CA CYS A 79 2.29 -4.19 2.66
C CYS A 79 0.86 -4.74 2.78
N THR A 80 0.29 -5.21 1.67
CA THR A 80 -1.11 -5.67 1.56
C THR A 80 -1.27 -7.19 1.64
N VAL A 81 -0.32 -7.91 2.24
CA VAL A 81 -0.49 -9.34 2.53
C VAL A 81 -1.60 -9.52 3.56
N ARG A 82 -2.57 -10.38 3.23
CA ARG A 82 -3.76 -10.64 4.06
C ARG A 82 -3.41 -11.35 5.37
N ASP A 83 -2.58 -12.38 5.29
CA ASP A 83 -2.09 -13.06 6.48
C ASP A 83 -1.09 -12.17 7.24
N VAL A 84 -1.46 -11.81 8.47
CA VAL A 84 -0.69 -10.94 9.36
C VAL A 84 0.72 -11.48 9.65
N GLN A 85 0.89 -12.80 9.71
CA GLN A 85 2.18 -13.41 9.99
C GLN A 85 3.15 -13.24 8.82
N ASN A 86 2.60 -13.34 7.59
CA ASN A 86 3.36 -13.23 6.35
C ASN A 86 3.49 -11.79 5.83
N ARG A 87 2.68 -10.85 6.34
CA ARG A 87 2.81 -9.42 6.03
C ARG A 87 4.18 -8.91 6.41
N ALA A 88 4.75 -7.99 5.64
CA ALA A 88 6.09 -7.48 5.91
C ALA A 88 6.20 -6.77 7.28
N THR A 89 7.40 -6.72 7.85
CA THR A 89 7.74 -5.81 8.94
C THR A 89 8.21 -4.46 8.40
N ILE A 90 8.21 -3.44 9.25
CA ILE A 90 8.78 -2.13 8.88
C ILE A 90 10.25 -2.25 8.47
N ASP A 91 11.05 -3.04 9.20
CA ASP A 91 12.47 -3.22 8.86
C ASP A 91 12.67 -3.84 7.48
N GLN A 92 11.84 -4.83 7.12
CA GLN A 92 11.86 -5.43 5.77
C GLN A 92 11.49 -4.40 4.69
N LEU A 93 10.50 -3.54 4.97
CA LEU A 93 10.07 -2.49 4.03
C LEU A 93 11.13 -1.39 3.87
N LEU A 94 11.82 -1.01 4.94
CA LEU A 94 12.90 -0.02 4.90
C LEU A 94 14.12 -0.53 4.11
N ALA A 95 14.40 -1.84 4.21
CA ALA A 95 15.44 -2.49 3.42
C ALA A 95 15.03 -2.74 1.95
N HIS A 96 13.75 -2.57 1.61
CA HIS A 96 13.24 -2.83 0.27
C HIS A 96 13.78 -1.81 -0.74
N ARG A 97 14.12 -2.29 -1.95
CA ARG A 97 14.73 -1.48 -3.01
C ARG A 97 13.95 -0.21 -3.36
N TYR A 98 12.61 -0.26 -3.26
CA TYR A 98 11.75 0.90 -3.49
C TYR A 98 12.11 2.10 -2.59
N LEU A 99 12.42 1.86 -1.31
CA LEU A 99 12.82 2.92 -0.38
C LEU A 99 14.35 3.11 -0.33
N ALA A 100 15.11 2.01 -0.46
CA ALA A 100 16.57 2.07 -0.41
C ALA A 100 17.18 2.89 -1.57
N GLN A 101 16.57 2.84 -2.76
CA GLN A 101 17.02 3.64 -3.92
C GLN A 101 16.74 5.13 -3.74
N VAL A 102 15.61 5.50 -3.12
CA VAL A 102 15.22 6.91 -2.89
C VAL A 102 16.14 7.59 -1.87
N CYS A 103 16.63 6.85 -0.87
CA CYS A 103 17.63 7.40 0.07
C CYS A 103 19.00 7.65 -0.58
N SER A 104 19.31 7.00 -1.71
CA SER A 104 20.54 7.25 -2.49
C SER A 104 20.34 8.31 -3.58
N GLN A 105 19.14 8.38 -4.16
CA GLN A 105 18.75 9.35 -5.19
C GLN A 105 18.02 10.52 -4.52
N ASN A 106 18.85 11.37 -3.94
CA ASN A 106 18.53 12.66 -3.36
C ASN A 106 17.43 13.43 -4.13
N PHE A 107 16.47 13.97 -3.37
CA PHE A 107 15.32 14.86 -3.68
C PHE A 107 15.64 16.16 -4.48
N PHE A 108 16.71 16.20 -5.29
CA PHE A 108 17.30 17.42 -5.84
C PHE A 108 17.14 17.63 -7.37
N GLN A 109 16.13 17.04 -8.02
CA GLN A 109 15.87 17.33 -9.45
C GLN A 109 14.65 18.21 -9.75
N THR A 110 14.10 18.93 -8.76
CA THR A 110 13.12 20.00 -9.04
C THR A 110 13.79 21.35 -9.30
N LYS A 111 14.80 21.43 -10.19
CA LYS A 111 15.13 22.67 -10.95
C LYS A 111 15.91 22.34 -12.23
N GLN A 112 15.22 22.06 -13.32
CA GLN A 112 15.62 22.46 -14.68
C GLN A 112 14.49 22.19 -15.69
N THR A 113 13.54 23.11 -15.76
CA THR A 113 12.77 23.35 -16.99
C THR A 113 12.34 24.82 -17.00
N LYS A 114 13.31 25.70 -17.24
CA LYS A 114 13.11 27.06 -17.76
C LYS A 114 14.34 27.43 -18.60
N GLN A 115 14.19 27.22 -19.91
CA GLN A 115 15.01 27.55 -21.08
C GLN A 115 14.77 26.35 -21.98
N GLU A 116 13.72 26.33 -22.79
CA GLU A 116 13.66 27.05 -24.06
C GLU A 116 12.30 27.76 -24.23
N ALA A 117 12.33 29.09 -24.25
CA ALA A 117 11.41 29.89 -25.03
C ALA A 117 12.32 30.75 -25.90
N GLU A 118 12.51 30.27 -27.12
CA GLU A 118 13.00 31.06 -28.25
C GLU A 118 11.87 32.00 -28.72
#